data_AF-A0A2V8S0G6-F1
#
_entry.id   AF-A0A2V8S0G6-F1
#
_cell.length_a   1.000
_cell.length_b   1.000
_cell.length_c   1.000
_cell.angle_alpha   90.00
_cell.angle_beta   90.00
_cell.angle_gamma   90.00
#
_symmetry.space_group_name_H-M   'P 1'
#
loop_
_entity.id
_entity.type
_entity.pdbx_description
1 polymer ?
#
loop_
_entity_poly.entity_id
_entity_poly.type
_entity_poly.pdbx_seq_one_letter_code
_entity_poly.pdbx_strand_id
1 'polypeptide(L)'
;MKRKSASTRGKDGANTILPVQVETNDLTPQQQSALVALLSCPTYAAASAKSGVSPATLWRYTQDETFARRLREARAVVVSQAVLRLQYAASDAVKALHDIVNSAETSGSVRVAAARVIIEQTFRAVELDDLRARINELEQFILKKQEEDALDRGRKTASNEEDEDD
;
A
#
# COMPACT_ATOMS: atom_id res chain seq x y z
N MET A 1 -40.22 -39.11 2.72
CA MET A 1 -40.45 -38.34 1.48
C MET A 1 -41.07 -36.99 1.82
N LYS A 2 -40.32 -35.89 1.69
CA LYS A 2 -40.71 -34.64 0.99
C LYS A 2 -39.64 -33.59 1.28
N ARG A 3 -38.87 -33.30 0.25
CA ARG A 3 -37.89 -32.21 0.14
C ARG A 3 -38.64 -30.89 0.13
N LYS A 4 -38.08 -29.86 0.80
CA LYS A 4 -38.20 -28.47 0.34
C LYS A 4 -36.86 -27.76 0.54
N SER A 5 -36.26 -27.44 -0.59
CA SER A 5 -35.19 -26.49 -0.80
C SER A 5 -35.73 -25.07 -0.84
N ALA A 6 -34.94 -24.10 -0.36
CA ALA A 6 -34.75 -22.75 -0.91
C ALA A 6 -33.79 -22.00 0.04
N SER A 7 -32.57 -21.64 -0.38
CA SER A 7 -32.26 -20.35 -1.05
C SER A 7 -32.33 -19.20 -0.05
N THR A 8 -31.33 -18.35 0.22
CA THR A 8 -30.35 -17.71 -0.67
C THR A 8 -29.36 -16.96 0.26
N ARG A 9 -28.04 -17.13 0.11
CA ARG A 9 -27.13 -16.18 -0.57
C ARG A 9 -26.59 -15.04 0.32
N GLY A 10 -25.27 -15.09 0.54
CA GLY A 10 -24.41 -13.93 0.38
C GLY A 10 -23.72 -13.39 1.63
N LYS A 11 -22.57 -13.97 2.03
CA LYS A 11 -21.47 -13.25 2.73
C LYS A 11 -20.08 -13.87 2.52
N ASP A 12 -19.78 -14.41 1.33
CA ASP A 12 -18.41 -14.82 0.98
C ASP A 12 -17.76 -13.84 -0.01
N GLY A 13 -17.99 -12.54 0.22
CA GLY A 13 -17.51 -11.45 -0.65
C GLY A 13 -16.23 -10.75 -0.17
N ALA A 14 -15.55 -11.24 0.87
CA ALA A 14 -14.48 -10.50 1.54
C ALA A 14 -13.07 -11.11 1.40
N ASN A 15 -12.83 -11.97 0.39
CA ASN A 15 -11.47 -12.40 0.11
C ASN A 15 -11.21 -12.66 -1.38
N THR A 16 -11.66 -11.75 -2.24
CA THR A 16 -11.10 -11.68 -3.60
C THR A 16 -9.69 -11.10 -3.48
N ILE A 17 -8.73 -11.99 -3.25
CA ILE A 17 -7.32 -11.71 -3.43
C ILE A 17 -7.18 -11.41 -4.92
N LEU A 18 -7.14 -10.13 -5.30
CA LEU A 18 -6.57 -9.76 -6.59
C LEU A 18 -5.12 -10.30 -6.58
N PRO A 19 -4.75 -11.19 -7.51
CA PRO A 19 -3.46 -11.85 -7.46
C PRO A 19 -2.40 -10.84 -7.88
N VAL A 20 -1.86 -10.09 -6.93
CA VAL A 20 -0.51 -9.54 -7.10
C VAL A 20 0.40 -10.74 -6.92
N GLN A 21 0.80 -11.32 -8.05
CA GLN A 21 1.63 -12.52 -8.08
C GLN A 21 3.02 -12.15 -7.61
N VAL A 22 3.42 -12.69 -6.46
CA VAL A 22 4.84 -12.70 -6.09
C VAL A 22 5.48 -13.78 -6.95
N GLU A 23 6.30 -13.36 -7.90
CA GLU A 23 7.14 -14.27 -8.67
C GLU A 23 8.04 -15.05 -7.69
N THR A 24 7.97 -16.38 -7.71
CA THR A 24 8.75 -17.26 -6.80
C THR A 24 9.51 -18.35 -7.56
N ASN A 25 9.72 -18.16 -8.86
CA ASN A 25 10.32 -19.15 -9.77
C ASN A 25 11.80 -19.43 -9.47
N ASP A 26 12.47 -18.55 -8.73
CA ASP A 26 13.85 -18.69 -8.25
C ASP A 26 13.94 -19.33 -6.84
N LEU A 27 12.82 -19.71 -6.24
CA LEU A 27 12.77 -20.40 -4.95
C LEU A 27 12.46 -21.88 -5.12
N THR A 28 13.08 -22.72 -4.31
CA THR A 28 12.71 -24.13 -4.21
C THR A 28 11.30 -24.29 -3.63
N PRO A 29 10.59 -25.41 -3.87
CA PRO A 29 9.26 -25.64 -3.31
C PRO A 29 9.21 -25.55 -1.77
N GLN A 30 10.30 -25.93 -1.11
CA GLN A 30 10.43 -25.84 0.35
C GLN A 30 10.62 -24.39 0.81
N GLN A 31 11.37 -23.58 0.05
CA GLN A 31 11.48 -22.14 0.28
C GLN A 31 10.15 -21.41 0.02
N GLN A 32 9.39 -21.79 -1.01
CA GLN A 32 8.06 -21.23 -1.24
C GLN A 32 7.11 -21.50 -0.06
N SER A 33 7.12 -22.72 0.48
CA SER A 33 6.34 -23.06 1.67
C SER A 33 6.80 -22.29 2.92
N ALA A 34 8.11 -22.13 3.09
CA ALA A 34 8.69 -21.29 4.15
C ALA A 34 8.29 -19.82 4.02
N LEU A 35 8.29 -19.27 2.80
CA LEU A 35 7.90 -17.89 2.49
C LEU A 35 6.45 -17.63 2.93
N VAL A 36 5.51 -18.49 2.53
CA VAL A 36 4.08 -18.39 2.92
C VAL A 36 3.92 -18.49 4.43
N ALA A 37 4.66 -19.38 5.08
CA ALA A 37 4.60 -19.54 6.53
C ALA A 37 5.14 -18.31 7.28
N LEU A 38 6.26 -17.72 6.83
CA LEU A 38 6.83 -16.50 7.41
C LEU A 38 5.95 -15.26 7.22
N LEU A 39 5.10 -15.23 6.19
CA LEU A 39 4.12 -14.16 6.00
C LEU A 39 2.86 -14.35 6.86
N SER A 40 2.52 -15.59 7.19
CA SER A 40 1.29 -15.92 7.91
C SER A 40 1.44 -15.98 9.43
N CYS A 41 2.68 -16.14 9.92
CA CYS A 41 2.95 -16.47 11.32
C CYS A 41 3.81 -15.39 11.98
N PRO A 42 3.54 -15.03 13.25
CA PRO A 42 4.27 -13.97 13.94
C PRO A 42 5.67 -14.38 14.41
N THR A 43 5.99 -15.68 14.43
CA THR A 43 7.26 -16.20 14.96
C THR A 43 7.83 -17.29 14.07
N TYR A 44 9.16 -17.48 14.12
CA TYR A 44 9.85 -18.56 13.42
C TYR A 44 9.41 -19.95 13.89
N ALA A 45 9.04 -20.10 15.17
CA ALA A 45 8.52 -21.37 15.69
C ALA A 45 7.16 -21.74 15.06
N ALA A 46 6.24 -20.78 14.96
CA ALA A 46 4.95 -20.98 14.31
C ALA A 46 5.11 -21.18 12.79
N ALA A 47 6.00 -20.43 12.14
CA ALA A 47 6.31 -20.60 10.73
C ALA A 47 6.95 -21.97 10.46
N SER A 48 7.80 -22.45 11.37
CA SER A 48 8.43 -23.78 11.29
C SER A 48 7.39 -24.89 11.36
N ALA A 49 6.48 -24.83 12.34
CA ALA A 49 5.38 -25.79 12.45
C ALA A 49 4.49 -25.82 11.20
N LYS A 50 4.27 -24.66 10.55
CA LYS A 50 3.43 -24.54 9.35
C LYS A 50 4.12 -24.97 8.06
N SER A 51 5.43 -24.69 7.91
CA SER A 51 6.20 -25.00 6.69
C SER A 51 6.90 -26.36 6.72
N GLY A 52 7.02 -26.99 7.89
CA GLY A 52 7.84 -28.19 8.07
C GLY A 52 9.35 -27.94 7.98
N VAL A 53 9.79 -26.67 7.97
CA VAL A 53 11.20 -26.27 7.89
C VAL A 53 11.69 -25.87 9.27
N SER A 54 12.87 -26.33 9.68
CA SER A 54 13.40 -26.02 11.03
C SER A 54 13.58 -24.51 11.23
N PRO A 55 13.47 -23.97 12.47
CA PRO A 55 13.64 -22.54 12.72
C PRO A 55 15.03 -22.03 12.31
N ALA A 56 16.08 -22.83 12.51
CA ALA A 56 17.44 -22.51 12.09
C ALA A 56 17.55 -22.40 10.55
N THR A 57 16.87 -23.28 9.82
CA THR A 57 16.82 -23.23 8.36
C THR A 57 16.02 -22.03 7.86
N LEU A 58 14.89 -21.69 8.50
CA LEU A 58 14.13 -20.48 8.18
C LEU A 58 14.98 -19.22 8.36
N TRP A 59 15.71 -19.13 9.48
CA TRP A 59 16.64 -18.03 9.71
C TRP A 59 17.72 -17.97 8.63
N ARG A 60 18.33 -19.10 8.27
CA ARG A 60 19.32 -19.16 7.19
C ARG A 60 18.75 -18.72 5.84
N TYR A 61 17.51 -19.09 5.51
CA TYR A 61 16.84 -18.60 4.31
C TYR A 61 16.67 -17.07 4.34
N THR A 62 16.37 -16.46 5.48
CA THR A 62 16.30 -14.99 5.55
C THR A 62 17.64 -14.27 5.37
N GLN A 63 18.77 -14.99 5.47
CA GLN A 63 20.10 -14.45 5.18
C GLN A 63 20.50 -14.62 3.71
N ASP A 64 19.82 -15.49 2.97
CA ASP A 64 20.02 -15.67 1.54
C ASP A 64 19.41 -14.48 0.78
N GLU A 65 20.19 -13.85 -0.11
CA GLU A 65 19.80 -12.61 -0.78
C GLU A 65 18.54 -12.80 -1.64
N THR A 66 18.46 -13.91 -2.37
CA THR A 66 17.34 -14.24 -3.23
C THR A 66 16.07 -14.41 -2.41
N PHE A 67 16.10 -15.23 -1.36
CA PHE A 67 14.95 -15.46 -0.49
C PHE A 67 14.53 -14.20 0.27
N ALA A 68 15.48 -13.43 0.81
CA ALA A 68 15.22 -12.21 1.55
C ALA A 68 14.52 -11.16 0.66
N ARG A 69 14.95 -11.03 -0.61
CA ARG A 69 14.30 -10.17 -1.60
C ARG A 69 12.86 -10.59 -1.84
N ARG A 70 12.60 -11.88 -2.10
CA ARG A 70 11.24 -12.40 -2.29
C ARG A 70 10.35 -12.21 -1.08
N LEU A 71 10.90 -12.37 0.13
CA LEU A 71 10.18 -12.09 1.38
C LEU A 71 9.80 -10.62 1.52
N ARG A 72 10.69 -9.68 1.12
CA ARG A 72 10.36 -8.25 1.10
C ARG A 72 9.27 -7.93 0.07
N GLU A 73 9.41 -8.45 -1.14
CA GLU A 73 8.40 -8.29 -2.21
C GLU A 73 7.03 -8.81 -1.74
N ALA A 74 6.99 -10.02 -1.19
CA ALA A 74 5.75 -10.62 -0.70
C ALA A 74 5.13 -9.85 0.48
N ARG A 75 5.95 -9.33 1.39
CA ARG A 75 5.47 -8.44 2.47
C ARG A 75 4.85 -7.16 1.91
N ALA A 76 5.48 -6.55 0.90
CA ALA A 76 4.93 -5.36 0.26
C ALA A 76 3.55 -5.65 -0.35
N VAL A 77 3.38 -6.80 -1.01
CA VAL A 77 2.09 -7.24 -1.53
C VAL A 77 1.02 -7.36 -0.44
N VAL A 78 1.35 -8.01 0.68
CA VAL A 78 0.41 -8.18 1.81
C VAL A 78 0.00 -6.82 2.38
N VAL A 79 0.96 -5.89 2.52
CA VAL A 79 0.68 -4.52 2.99
C VAL A 79 -0.22 -3.78 1.99
N SER A 80 0.07 -3.84 0.70
CA SER A 80 -0.77 -3.22 -0.34
C SER A 80 -2.21 -3.76 -0.30
N GLN A 81 -2.39 -5.06 -0.10
CA GLN A 81 -3.72 -5.66 0.06
C GLN A 81 -4.44 -5.17 1.33
N ALA A 82 -3.72 -5.04 2.45
CA ALA A 82 -4.27 -4.50 3.68
C ALA A 82 -4.71 -3.03 3.50
N VAL A 83 -3.91 -2.23 2.81
CA VAL A 83 -4.24 -0.84 2.46
C VAL A 83 -5.49 -0.77 1.60
N LEU A 84 -5.62 -1.61 0.56
CA LEU A 84 -6.84 -1.67 -0.25
C LEU A 84 -8.07 -2.00 0.58
N ARG A 85 -7.98 -2.98 1.50
CA ARG A 85 -9.08 -3.33 2.41
C ARG A 85 -9.46 -2.17 3.32
N LEU A 86 -8.48 -1.42 3.84
CA LEU A 86 -8.72 -0.23 4.62
C LEU A 86 -9.43 0.87 3.80
N GLN A 87 -9.02 1.06 2.54
CA GLN A 87 -9.68 2.02 1.64
C GLN A 87 -11.14 1.66 1.37
N TYR A 88 -11.44 0.38 1.17
CA TYR A 88 -12.82 -0.09 1.05
C TYR A 88 -13.63 0.15 2.34
N ALA A 89 -13.08 -0.22 3.50
CA ALA A 89 -13.75 0.00 4.78
C ALA A 89 -13.98 1.49 5.06
N ALA A 90 -13.05 2.36 4.67
CA ALA A 90 -13.21 3.81 4.75
C ALA A 90 -14.38 4.30 3.88
N SER A 91 -14.54 3.76 2.67
CA SER A 91 -15.68 4.09 1.79
C SER A 91 -17.02 3.72 2.43
N ASP A 92 -17.09 2.56 3.08
CA ASP A 92 -18.30 2.14 3.79
C ASP A 92 -18.57 2.98 5.04
N ALA A 93 -17.53 3.40 5.76
CA ALA A 93 -17.65 4.31 6.90
C ALA A 93 -18.20 5.69 6.47
N VAL A 94 -17.75 6.22 5.32
CA VAL A 94 -18.29 7.47 4.77
C VAL A 94 -19.79 7.34 4.43
N LYS A 95 -20.21 6.22 3.82
CA LYS A 95 -21.64 5.95 3.59
C LYS A 95 -22.43 5.91 4.88
N ALA A 96 -21.93 5.22 5.90
CA ALA A 96 -22.59 5.14 7.20
C ALA A 96 -22.75 6.54 7.84
N LEU A 97 -21.72 7.40 7.77
CA LEU A 97 -21.83 8.78 8.25
C LEU A 97 -22.87 9.58 7.46
N HIS A 98 -22.89 9.44 6.13
CA HIS A 98 -23.89 10.09 5.28
C HIS A 98 -25.31 9.65 5.62
N ASP A 99 -25.54 8.36 5.82
CA ASP A 99 -26.85 7.81 6.19
C ASP A 99 -27.29 8.29 7.58
N ILE A 100 -26.36 8.34 8.54
CA ILE A 100 -26.62 8.89 9.88
C ILE A 100 -27.09 10.34 9.81
N VAL A 101 -26.45 11.18 8.99
CA VAL A 101 -26.80 12.60 8.83
C VAL A 101 -28.20 12.78 8.24
N ASN A 102 -28.61 11.91 7.31
CA ASN A 102 -29.88 12.01 6.59
C ASN A 102 -31.03 11.21 7.22
N SER A 103 -30.76 10.39 8.23
CA SER A 103 -31.78 9.59 8.91
C SER A 103 -32.63 10.44 9.87
N ALA A 104 -33.96 10.41 9.66
CA ALA A 104 -34.93 11.06 10.55
C ALA A 104 -35.05 10.36 11.92
N GLU A 105 -34.74 9.06 11.98
CA GLU A 105 -34.78 8.24 13.20
C GLU A 105 -33.58 8.48 14.12
N THR A 106 -32.51 9.09 13.59
CA THR A 106 -31.30 9.41 14.37
C THR A 106 -31.50 10.69 15.17
N SER A 107 -31.09 10.67 16.45
CA SER A 107 -31.15 11.85 17.32
C SER A 107 -30.34 13.03 16.74
N GLY A 108 -30.84 14.25 16.94
CA GLY A 108 -30.22 15.45 16.37
C GLY A 108 -28.75 15.62 16.75
N SER A 109 -28.37 15.27 17.98
CA SER A 109 -26.98 15.34 18.44
C SER A 109 -26.05 14.38 17.68
N VAL A 110 -26.50 13.15 17.40
CA VAL A 110 -25.72 12.16 16.63
C VAL A 110 -25.59 12.58 15.18
N ARG A 111 -26.63 13.16 14.57
CA ARG A 111 -26.54 13.72 13.20
C ARG A 111 -25.54 14.86 13.12
N VAL A 112 -25.57 15.80 14.07
CA VAL A 112 -24.63 16.93 14.14
C VAL A 112 -23.19 16.44 14.33
N ALA A 113 -22.99 15.41 15.17
CA ALA A 113 -21.66 14.80 15.34
C ALA A 113 -21.15 14.16 14.05
N ALA A 114 -21.98 13.38 13.34
CA ALA A 114 -21.60 12.78 12.07
C ALA A 114 -21.32 13.84 10.98
N ALA A 115 -22.15 14.88 10.89
CA ALA A 115 -21.95 15.98 9.96
C ALA A 115 -20.63 16.72 10.24
N ARG A 116 -20.31 16.95 11.51
CA ARG A 116 -19.03 17.54 11.92
C ARG A 116 -17.84 16.71 11.44
N VAL A 117 -17.89 15.39 11.63
CA VAL A 117 -16.82 14.49 11.16
C VAL A 117 -16.64 14.57 9.64
N ILE A 118 -17.73 14.58 8.88
CA ILE A 118 -17.68 14.71 7.41
C ILE A 118 -16.99 16.03 7.03
N ILE A 119 -17.40 17.14 7.62
CA ILE A 119 -16.86 18.47 7.32
C ILE A 119 -15.37 18.56 7.69
N GLU A 120 -14.98 18.10 8.88
CA GLU A 120 -13.58 18.10 9.33
C GLU A 120 -12.67 17.26 8.43
N GLN A 121 -13.10 16.07 8.02
CA GLN A 121 -12.31 15.25 7.11
C GLN A 121 -12.26 15.83 5.70
N THR A 122 -13.31 16.53 5.27
CA THR A 122 -13.33 17.24 3.98
C THR A 122 -12.30 18.36 3.96
N PHE A 123 -12.27 19.20 5.00
CA PHE A 123 -11.25 20.25 5.10
C PHE A 123 -9.84 19.69 5.16
N ARG A 124 -9.60 18.64 5.95
CA ARG A 124 -8.29 17.99 6.00
C ARG A 124 -7.86 17.42 4.65
N ALA A 125 -8.79 16.86 3.87
CA ALA A 125 -8.47 16.36 2.53
C ALA A 125 -8.06 17.50 1.58
N VAL A 126 -8.80 18.62 1.59
CA VAL A 126 -8.46 19.81 0.79
C VAL A 126 -7.10 20.39 1.19
N GLU A 127 -6.82 20.50 2.50
CA GLU A 127 -5.51 20.97 3.00
C GLU A 127 -4.37 20.06 2.53
N LEU A 128 -4.55 18.73 2.57
CA LEU A 128 -3.55 17.78 2.12
C LEU A 128 -3.31 17.86 0.60
N ASP A 129 -4.36 18.06 -0.19
CA ASP A 129 -4.24 18.21 -1.64
C ASP A 129 -3.56 19.53 -2.03
N ASP A 130 -3.86 20.65 -1.35
CA ASP A 130 -3.15 21.92 -1.53
C ASP A 130 -1.67 21.78 -1.18
N LEU A 131 -1.34 21.17 -0.04
CA LEU A 131 0.04 20.93 0.36
C LEU A 131 0.77 20.04 -0.67
N ARG A 132 0.12 19.00 -1.18
CA ARG A 132 0.70 18.14 -2.22
C ARG A 132 0.94 18.92 -3.52
N ALA A 133 0.01 19.76 -3.94
CA ALA A 133 0.18 20.61 -5.13
C ALA A 133 1.39 21.56 -4.98
N ARG A 134 1.49 22.22 -3.82
CA ARG A 134 2.60 23.13 -3.51
C ARG A 134 3.96 22.41 -3.43
N ILE A 135 4.00 21.19 -2.88
CA ILE A 135 5.22 20.37 -2.89
C ILE A 135 5.63 20.02 -4.31
N ASN A 136 4.69 19.59 -5.17
CA ASN A 136 4.98 19.27 -6.56
C ASN A 136 5.50 20.50 -7.33
N GLU A 137 4.91 21.67 -7.12
CA GLU A 137 5.40 22.93 -7.71
C GLU A 137 6.83 23.25 -7.28
N LEU A 138 7.15 23.07 -6.00
CA LEU A 138 8.50 23.26 -5.47
C LEU A 138 9.50 22.25 -6.05
N GLU A 139 9.13 20.97 -6.13
CA GLU A 139 9.96 19.94 -6.75
C GLU A 139 10.27 20.26 -8.21
N GLN A 140 9.26 20.71 -8.97
CA GLN A 140 9.43 21.14 -10.37
C GLN A 140 10.30 22.38 -10.50
N PHE A 141 10.16 23.35 -9.60
CA PHE A 141 11.00 24.54 -9.58
C PHE A 141 12.47 24.19 -9.30
N ILE A 142 12.73 23.31 -8.34
CA ILE A 142 14.09 22.84 -8.02
C ILE A 142 14.72 22.12 -9.20
N LEU A 143 13.97 21.22 -9.86
CA LEU A 143 14.46 20.50 -11.05
C LEU A 143 14.83 21.46 -12.18
N LYS A 144 13.95 22.42 -12.50
CA LYS A 144 14.24 23.44 -13.52
C LYS A 144 15.48 24.27 -13.18
N LYS A 145 15.66 24.65 -11.91
CA LYS A 145 16.86 25.39 -11.47
C LYS A 145 18.13 24.57 -11.62
N GLN A 146 18.08 23.28 -11.30
CA GLN A 146 19.21 22.37 -11.49
C GLN A 146 19.58 22.21 -12.97
N GLU A 147 18.57 22.14 -13.86
CA GLU A 147 18.79 22.11 -15.30
C GLU A 147 19.42 23.43 -15.82
N GLU A 148 18.89 24.57 -15.40
CA GLU A 148 19.46 25.90 -15.75
C GLU A 148 20.92 26.03 -15.28
N ASP A 149 21.22 25.64 -14.03
CA ASP A 149 22.57 25.70 -13.47
C ASP A 149 23.54 24.72 -14.16
N ALA A 150 23.05 23.56 -14.60
CA ALA A 150 23.86 22.60 -15.36
C ALA A 150 24.18 23.14 -16.77
N LEU A 151 23.22 23.80 -17.41
CA LEU A 151 23.41 24.44 -18.72
C LEU A 151 24.37 25.64 -18.65
N ASP A 152 24.31 26.47 -17.59
CA ASP A 152 25.22 27.62 -17.42
C ASP A 152 26.67 27.17 -17.17
N ARG A 153 26.87 26.05 -16.44
CA ARG A 153 28.20 25.45 -16.27
C ARG A 153 28.75 24.91 -17.59
N GLY A 154 27.93 24.22 -18.39
CA GLY A 154 28.33 23.70 -19.69
C GLY A 154 28.69 24.79 -20.71
N ARG A 155 28.00 25.95 -20.65
CA ARG A 155 28.32 27.10 -21.48
C ARG A 155 29.66 27.75 -21.11
N LYS A 156 29.96 27.89 -19.80
CA LYS A 156 31.23 28.45 -19.31
C LYS A 156 32.44 27.58 -19.63
N THR A 157 32.29 26.25 -19.66
CA THR A 157 33.38 25.35 -20.07
C THR A 157 33.67 25.43 -21.56
N ALA A 158 32.64 25.53 -22.42
CA ALA A 158 32.83 25.64 -23.86
C ALA A 158 33.47 26.97 -24.28
N SER A 159 33.11 28.10 -23.65
CA SER A 159 33.74 29.39 -23.94
C SER A 159 35.20 29.48 -23.50
N ASN A 160 35.60 28.75 -22.46
CA ASN A 160 37.00 28.73 -22.01
C ASN A 160 37.90 27.87 -22.91
N GLU A 161 37.36 26.87 -23.62
CA GLU A 161 38.13 26.02 -24.55
C GLU A 161 38.35 26.72 -25.90
N GLU A 162 37.43 27.60 -26.33
CA GLU A 162 37.57 28.37 -27.58
C GLU A 162 38.58 29.53 -27.47
N ASP A 163 38.85 30.02 -26.25
CA ASP A 163 39.81 31.12 -26.00
C ASP A 163 41.27 30.63 -25.81
N GLU A 164 41.53 29.31 -25.78
CA GLU A 164 42.88 28.74 -25.59
C GLU A 164 43.57 28.28 -26.90
N ASP A 165 42.86 28.29 -28.03
CA ASP A 165 43.33 27.77 -29.33
C ASP A 165 43.76 28.86 -30.37
N ASP A 166 43.81 30.14 -30.00
CA ASP A 166 44.25 31.29 -30.83
C ASP A 166 45.55 31.94 -30.30
#